data_AF-A0A5C1ACC8-F1
#
_entry.id   AF-A0A5C1ACC8-F1
#
_cell.length_a   1.000
_cell.length_b   1.000
_cell.length_c   1.000
_cell.angle_alpha   90.00
_cell.angle_beta   90.00
_cell.angle_gamma   90.00
#
_symmetry.space_group_name_H-M   'P 1'
#
loop_
_entity.id
_entity.type
_entity.pdbx_description
1 polymer ?
#
loop_
_entity_poly.entity_id
_entity_poly.type
_entity_poly.pdbx_seq_one_letter_code
_entity_poly.pdbx_strand_id
1 'polypeptide(L)' 'MTIVFEAGNRRAEVHGNCVQYFRRSGKKKRGLVGVWFCECETEKQARQLAQRWAFKGRLGKAVLH' A
#
# COMPACT_ATOMS: atom_id res chain seq x y z
N MET A 1 -9.00 -9.01 -8.60
CA MET A 1 -7.81 -8.55 -9.35
C MET A 1 -6.97 -7.68 -8.42
N THR A 2 -5.68 -7.94 -8.29
CA THR A 2 -4.79 -7.17 -7.41
C THR A 2 -4.11 -6.04 -8.19
N ILE A 3 -4.16 -4.82 -7.67
CA ILE A 3 -3.50 -3.66 -8.27
C ILE A 3 -2.28 -3.30 -7.42
N VAL A 4 -1.12 -3.17 -8.05
CA VAL A 4 0.13 -2.90 -7.34
C VAL A 4 0.66 -1.53 -7.74
N PHE A 5 1.03 -0.72 -6.74
CA PHE A 5 1.73 0.54 -6.90
C PHE A 5 3.11 0.44 -6.23
N GLU A 6 4.19 0.69 -6.97
CA GLU A 6 5.56 0.58 -6.46
C GLU A 6 6.39 1.79 -6.89
N ALA A 7 7.12 2.39 -5.94
CA ALA A 7 8.09 3.45 -6.22
C ALA A 7 9.19 3.47 -5.14
N GLY A 8 10.44 3.37 -5.62
CA GLY A 8 11.62 3.28 -4.75
C GLY A 8 11.56 2.05 -3.85
N ASN A 9 11.57 2.27 -2.54
CA ASN A 9 11.46 1.21 -1.54
C ASN A 9 10.04 1.02 -0.99
N ARG A 10 9.01 1.59 -1.62
CA ARG A 10 7.61 1.49 -1.15
C ARG A 10 6.77 0.75 -2.17
N ARG A 11 5.95 -0.16 -1.69
CA ARG A 11 4.98 -0.91 -2.49
C ARG A 11 3.63 -0.90 -1.76
N ALA A 12 2.55 -0.76 -2.49
CA ALA A 12 1.20 -0.96 -1.99
C ALA A 12 0.45 -1.92 -2.92
N GLU A 13 -0.30 -2.84 -2.33
CA GLU A 13 -1.13 -3.80 -3.04
C GLU A 13 -2.58 -3.57 -2.66
N VAL A 14 -3.45 -3.46 -3.66
CA VAL A 14 -4.88 -3.22 -3.50
C VAL A 14 -5.64 -4.48 -3.86
N HIS A 15 -6.46 -4.94 -2.93
CA HIS A 15 -7.33 -6.11 -3.07
C HIS A 15 -8.77 -5.66 -2.80
N GLY A 16 -9.50 -5.29 -3.87
CA GLY A 16 -10.82 -4.66 -3.73
C GLY A 16 -10.72 -3.34 -2.98
N ASN A 17 -11.40 -3.23 -1.84
CA ASN A 17 -11.38 -2.07 -0.95
C ASN A 17 -10.22 -2.10 0.08
N CYS A 18 -9.37 -3.12 0.07
CA CYS A 18 -8.25 -3.27 1.00
C CYS A 18 -6.92 -2.83 0.39
N VAL A 19 -6.04 -2.29 1.23
CA VAL A 19 -4.67 -1.88 0.88
C VAL A 19 -3.67 -2.50 1.85
N GLN A 20 -2.69 -3.22 1.31
CA GLN A 20 -1.51 -3.69 2.04
C GLN A 20 -0.30 -2.85 1.66
N TYR A 21 0.42 -2.33 2.65
CA TYR A 21 1.56 -1.46 2.45
C TYR A 21 2.84 -2.22 2.81
N PHE A 22 3.84 -2.13 1.94
CA PHE A 22 5.12 -2.79 2.08
C PHE A 22 6.29 -1.82 1.90
N ARG A 23 7.43 -2.15 2.52
CA ARG A 23 8.72 -1.56 2.22
C ARG A 23 9.70 -2.61 1.70
N ARG A 24 10.52 -2.24 0.71
CA ARG A 24 11.64 -3.05 0.24
C ARG A 24 12.85 -2.77 1.11
N SER A 25 13.32 -3.77 1.84
CA SER A 25 14.57 -3.69 2.61
C SER A 25 15.75 -4.22 1.80
N GLY A 26 16.80 -3.40 1.69
CA GLY A 26 17.97 -3.65 0.86
C GLY A 26 18.98 -4.58 1.53
N LYS A 27 18.94 -5.86 1.16
CA LYS A 27 20.17 -6.65 0.94
C LYS A 27 19.99 -7.91 0.11
N LYS A 28 18.78 -8.44 -0.09
CA LYS A 28 18.49 -9.49 -1.09
C LYS A 28 17.07 -9.30 -1.62
N LYS A 29 16.80 -9.79 -2.83
CA LYS A 29 15.52 -9.77 -3.57
C LYS A 29 14.30 -10.41 -2.83
N ARG A 30 14.33 -10.54 -1.49
CA ARG A 30 13.34 -11.21 -0.62
C ARG A 30 12.69 -10.32 0.46
N GLY A 31 13.04 -9.06 0.60
CA GLY A 31 12.64 -8.24 1.76
C GLY A 31 11.44 -7.33 1.53
N LEU A 32 10.30 -7.80 1.03
CA LEU A 32 9.05 -7.02 1.18
C LEU A 32 8.60 -7.18 2.64
N VAL A 33 8.76 -6.11 3.41
CA VAL A 33 8.34 -6.06 4.81
C VAL A 33 6.96 -5.42 4.83
N GLY A 34 5.96 -6.15 5.35
CA GLY A 34 4.64 -5.60 5.63
C GLY A 34 4.74 -4.48 6.65
N VAL A 35 4.22 -3.30 6.29
CA VAL A 35 4.25 -2.08 7.11
C VAL A 35 2.90 -1.84 7.75
N TRP A 36 1.83 -1.97 6.97
CA TRP A 36 0.49 -1.59 7.41
C TRP A 36 -0.57 -2.27 6.53
N PHE A 37 -1.80 -2.39 7.05
CA PHE A 37 -2.98 -2.82 6.32
C PHE A 37 -4.15 -1.87 6.61
N CYS A 38 -4.95 -1.55 5.60
CA CYS A 38 -6.14 -0.72 5.75
C CYS A 38 -7.25 -1.22 4.85
N GLU A 39 -8.45 -1.33 5.39
CA GLU A 39 -9.68 -1.47 4.61
C GLU A 39 -10.31 -0.09 4.39
N CYS A 40 -10.86 0.13 3.20
CA CYS A 40 -11.53 1.38 2.82
C CYS A 40 -13.00 1.09 2.53
N GLU A 41 -13.83 2.13 2.43
CA GLU A 41 -15.24 1.96 2.07
C GLU A 41 -15.40 1.56 0.59
N THR A 42 -14.47 2.00 -0.25
CA THR A 42 -14.51 1.75 -1.70
C THR A 42 -13.15 1.40 -2.26
N GLU A 43 -13.15 0.62 -3.35
CA GLU A 43 -11.95 0.32 -4.12
C GLU A 43 -11.28 1.59 -4.67
N LYS A 44 -12.06 2.63 -4.99
CA LYS A 44 -11.52 3.93 -5.45
C LYS A 44 -10.67 4.59 -4.37
N GLN A 45 -11.14 4.61 -3.12
CA GLN A 45 -10.37 5.13 -1.99
C GLN A 45 -9.10 4.29 -1.75
N ALA A 46 -9.22 2.96 -1.80
CA ALA A 46 -8.10 2.04 -1.65
C ALA A 46 -6.99 2.32 -2.68
N ARG A 47 -7.36 2.49 -3.96
CA ARG A 47 -6.43 2.85 -5.04
C ARG A 47 -5.75 4.20 -4.79
N GLN A 48 -6.49 5.22 -4.36
CA GLN A 48 -5.92 6.54 -4.07
C GLN A 48 -4.91 6.51 -2.91
N LEU A 49 -5.21 5.76 -1.85
CA LEU A 49 -4.32 5.60 -0.71
C LEU A 49 -3.06 4.82 -1.06
N ALA A 50 -3.19 3.74 -1.83
CA ALA A 50 -2.07 2.96 -2.33
C ALA A 50 -1.11 3.80 -3.20
N GLN A 51 -1.66 4.61 -4.12
CA GLN A 51 -0.87 5.57 -4.91
C GLN A 51 -0.16 6.60 -4.03
N ARG A 52 -0.88 7.20 -3.07
CA ARG A 52 -0.29 8.17 -2.13
C ARG A 52 0.86 7.58 -1.34
N TRP A 53 0.74 6.34 -0.86
CA TRP A 53 1.84 5.68 -0.18
C TRP A 53 3.03 5.44 -1.10
N ALA A 54 2.81 4.78 -2.24
CA ALA A 54 3.90 4.39 -3.13
C ALA A 54 4.72 5.61 -3.59
N PHE A 55 4.05 6.67 -4.04
CA PHE A 55 4.72 7.84 -4.63
C PHE A 55 5.07 8.93 -3.62
N LYS A 56 4.22 9.19 -2.61
CA LYS A 56 4.40 10.31 -1.66
C LYS A 56 4.83 9.86 -0.26
N GLY A 57 4.79 8.57 0.06
CA GLY A 57 5.18 8.04 1.37
C GLY A 57 4.22 8.40 2.49
N ARG A 58 3.01 8.83 2.17
CA ARG A 58 1.97 9.15 3.16
C ARG A 58 1.00 7.98 3.25
N LEU A 59 1.05 7.25 4.36
CA LEU A 59 -0.04 6.39 4.78
C LEU A 59 -1.18 7.35 5.15
N GLY A 60 -2.33 7.25 4.49
CA GLY A 60 -3.48 8.07 4.88
C GLY A 60 -3.89 7.81 6.33
N LYS A 61 -4.80 8.62 6.87
CA LYS A 61 -5.45 8.28 8.14
C LYS A 61 -6.21 6.97 7.93
N ALA A 62 -5.97 5.99 8.79
CA ALA A 62 -6.82 4.80 8.86
C ALA A 62 -8.24 5.29 9.18
N VAL A 63 -9.19 4.99 8.30
CA VAL A 63 -10.61 5.16 8.62
C VAL A 63 -10.98 3.85 9.34
N LEU A 64 -10.81 3.84 10.66
CA LEU A 64 -11.40 2.81 11.50
C LEU A 64 -12.91 3.08 11.50
N HIS A 65 -13.68 2.23 10.85
CA HIS A 65 -15.13 2.13 11.04
C HIS A 65 -15.42 1.00 12.03
#